data_AF-A0A914BCH4-F1
#
_entry.id   AF-A0A914BCH4-F1
#
_cell.length_a   1.000
_cell.length_b   1.000
_cell.length_c   1.000
_cell.angle_alpha   90.00
_cell.angle_beta   90.00
_cell.angle_gamma   90.00
#
_symmetry.space_group_name_H-M   'P 1'
#
loop_
_entity.id
_entity.type
_entity.pdbx_description
1 polymer ?
#
loop_
_entity_poly.entity_id
_entity_poly.type
_entity_poly.pdbx_seq_one_letter_code
_entity_poly.pdbx_strand_id
1 'polypeptide(L)'
;MAQENGRNYPFRTEYAKSNRASCKKCKGLISKDRLRMAKMVQSPFFDGMQPNWYHFDCFWKVVKSAVKSTGDIAHFDALRWDDQEKIRGCISTGGTTKDKFTSVGTLEDFTVEYARSNRSSCHGLKCHSKIDKDEVRVGVGYTSETPGGDAYSGTRWYHLNCFLVPENFAEVEWKDAYAVEMITGFKQLKPKDRKTLTEKFPAKRKAKQSVDEPDAKKTKVVDEEKEKLKAQSNFIWKIRDELRKNVSQSFLKELLAANDQAIPTGESKILDRAADCMTFGPLKPCTECSNGQFALANGGYHCQGNMSAWTKCTVYTQDVQRKKLVIPEDLAESDEYLASFKFKAYNGGKRIFPKEEGVAGPSGTAKQKDKPLLNLEIAMAGKVGKSVAAVKKIISKLGGKYSDKVYVSTACVISKKDEVDKMSKNIQEAKKCGVHVVPLDFLTEVEKGGDVLELIPNLNIATWGTDVKSRTGIKQLESLEDMGVRMGSYNQYRKKSAKSTVSSMGVQKVQLKGGAAVDPESGQLHFKTVHIMSQHLF
;
A
#
# COMPACT_ATOMS: atom_id res chain seq x y z
N MET A 1 -9.20 -2.44 13.13
CA MET A 1 -8.18 -2.06 12.10
C MET A 1 -6.94 -2.96 12.15
N ALA A 2 -6.37 -3.40 11.02
CA ALA A 2 -4.98 -3.92 11.03
C ALA A 2 -3.99 -2.75 10.82
N GLN A 3 -3.93 -1.88 11.83
CA GLN A 3 -2.89 -0.87 11.91
C GLN A 3 -1.65 -1.56 12.48
N GLU A 4 -0.66 -1.84 11.65
CA GLU A 4 0.71 -1.92 12.16
C GLU A 4 1.25 -0.48 12.12
N ASN A 5 1.37 0.13 13.30
CA ASN A 5 1.98 1.45 13.48
C ASN A 5 1.33 2.59 12.67
N GLY A 6 0.00 2.57 12.52
CA GLY A 6 -0.74 3.66 11.87
C GLY A 6 -0.71 3.69 10.33
N ARG A 7 0.01 2.76 9.67
CA ARG A 7 0.06 2.64 8.21
C ARG A 7 -0.72 1.42 7.73
N ASN A 8 -1.62 1.62 6.76
CA ASN A 8 -2.41 0.53 6.18
C ASN A 8 -1.69 0.00 4.94
N TYR A 9 -1.20 -1.25 5.01
CA TYR A 9 -0.55 -1.90 3.87
C TYR A 9 -1.57 -2.75 3.12
N PRO A 10 -1.73 -2.56 1.79
CA PRO A 10 -2.63 -3.39 0.99
C PRO A 10 -2.11 -4.83 0.87
N PHE A 11 -0.80 -5.04 1.01
CA PHE A 11 -0.15 -6.33 0.88
C PHE A 11 0.76 -6.64 2.07
N ARG A 12 0.99 -7.93 2.29
CA ARG A 12 1.90 -8.44 3.33
C ARG A 12 2.70 -9.61 2.80
N THR A 13 3.95 -9.73 3.23
CA THR A 13 4.80 -10.89 2.91
C THR A 13 5.43 -11.48 4.17
N GLU A 14 5.60 -12.79 4.21
CA GLU A 14 6.38 -13.47 5.27
C GLU A 14 6.73 -14.91 4.85
N TYR A 15 7.63 -15.54 5.60
CA TYR A 15 7.75 -17.00 5.59
C TYR A 15 6.60 -17.62 6.36
N ALA A 16 6.02 -18.69 5.83
CA ALA A 16 4.87 -19.35 6.43
C ALA A 16 5.21 -19.94 7.80
N LYS A 17 4.52 -19.47 8.85
CA LYS A 17 4.75 -19.92 10.24
C LYS A 17 4.33 -21.38 10.50
N SER A 18 3.46 -21.94 9.66
CA SER A 18 2.95 -23.32 9.75
C SER A 18 2.35 -23.78 8.42
N ASN A 19 2.12 -25.09 8.27
CA ASN A 19 1.49 -25.73 7.11
C ASN A 19 -0.05 -25.56 7.03
N ARG A 20 -0.66 -24.75 7.90
CA ARG A 20 -2.13 -24.71 8.06
C ARG A 20 -2.85 -23.78 7.09
N ALA A 21 -2.14 -22.82 6.50
CA ALA A 21 -2.76 -21.84 5.61
C ALA A 21 -2.96 -22.43 4.21
N SER A 22 -4.16 -22.28 3.65
CA SER A 22 -4.44 -22.61 2.26
C SER A 22 -4.33 -21.38 1.36
N CYS A 23 -3.79 -21.57 0.16
CA CYS A 23 -3.68 -20.53 -0.84
C CYS A 23 -5.06 -20.17 -1.38
N LYS A 24 -5.43 -18.89 -1.34
CA LYS A 24 -6.76 -18.43 -1.77
C LYS A 24 -7.02 -18.60 -3.27
N LYS A 25 -5.97 -18.75 -4.10
CA LYS A 25 -6.06 -19.03 -5.55
C LYS A 25 -6.23 -20.51 -5.86
N CYS A 26 -5.21 -21.34 -5.60
CA CYS A 26 -5.21 -22.76 -6.00
C CYS A 26 -5.79 -23.69 -4.94
N LYS A 27 -6.14 -23.18 -3.75
CA LYS A 27 -6.65 -23.92 -2.59
C LYS A 27 -5.68 -24.92 -1.96
N GLY A 28 -4.50 -25.14 -2.54
CA GLY A 28 -3.44 -25.97 -1.96
C GLY A 28 -2.85 -25.39 -0.67
N LEU A 29 -2.31 -26.26 0.18
CA LEU A 29 -1.63 -25.86 1.42
C LEU A 29 -0.33 -25.10 1.14
N ILE A 30 -0.04 -24.11 1.97
CA ILE A 30 1.21 -23.36 1.95
C ILE A 30 2.13 -23.97 3.01
N SER A 31 3.23 -24.58 2.56
CA SER A 31 4.19 -25.23 3.46
C SER A 31 4.94 -24.21 4.33
N LYS A 32 5.33 -24.63 5.54
CA LYS A 32 6.05 -23.91 6.58
C LYS A 32 7.40 -23.49 6.00
N ASP A 33 7.85 -22.32 6.44
CA ASP A 33 9.09 -21.68 6.03
C ASP A 33 9.16 -21.31 4.53
N ARG A 34 8.08 -21.50 3.76
CA ARG A 34 7.98 -21.01 2.38
C ARG A 34 7.54 -19.56 2.33
N LEU A 35 8.13 -18.80 1.40
CA LEU A 35 7.71 -17.44 1.08
C LEU A 35 6.24 -17.44 0.63
N ARG A 36 5.42 -16.63 1.30
CA ARG A 36 4.01 -16.43 0.97
C ARG A 36 3.66 -14.95 1.00
N MET A 37 2.68 -14.57 0.20
CA MET A 37 2.20 -13.20 0.12
C MET A 37 0.71 -13.16 0.40
N ALA A 38 0.23 -12.04 0.92
CA ALA A 38 -1.18 -11.83 1.23
C ALA A 38 -1.70 -10.51 0.68
N LYS A 39 -2.96 -10.54 0.24
CA LYS A 39 -3.80 -9.35 0.07
C LYS A 39 -4.50 -9.09 1.40
N MET A 40 -4.38 -7.89 1.94
CA MET A 40 -5.08 -7.51 3.15
C MET A 40 -6.52 -7.13 2.79
N VAL A 41 -7.50 -7.76 3.45
CA VAL A 41 -8.93 -7.52 3.20
C VAL A 41 -9.66 -7.26 4.52
N GLN A 42 -10.70 -6.44 4.51
CA GLN A 42 -11.55 -6.27 5.69
C GLN A 42 -12.23 -7.60 6.04
N SER A 43 -12.20 -7.97 7.32
CA SER A 43 -12.91 -9.14 7.81
C SER A 43 -14.42 -8.87 7.88
N PRO A 44 -15.28 -9.77 7.40
CA PRO A 44 -16.72 -9.68 7.60
C PRO A 44 -17.13 -10.09 9.03
N PHE A 45 -16.23 -10.71 9.81
CA PHE A 45 -16.55 -11.27 11.12
C PHE A 45 -16.10 -10.40 12.30
N PHE A 46 -15.20 -9.44 12.07
CA PHE A 46 -14.71 -8.54 13.11
C PHE A 46 -14.16 -7.26 12.47
N ASP A 47 -14.05 -6.19 13.25
CA ASP A 47 -13.49 -4.93 12.77
C ASP A 47 -11.95 -4.97 12.67
N GLY A 48 -11.45 -5.58 11.60
CA GLY A 48 -10.03 -5.56 11.28
C GLY A 48 -9.72 -6.18 9.93
N MET A 49 -8.51 -5.93 9.44
CA MET A 49 -8.05 -6.56 8.22
C MET A 49 -7.53 -7.97 8.54
N GLN A 50 -7.77 -8.88 7.62
CA GLN A 50 -7.24 -10.23 7.65
C GLN A 50 -6.40 -10.51 6.40
N PRO A 51 -5.32 -11.29 6.50
CA PRO A 51 -4.50 -11.66 5.36
C PRO A 51 -5.16 -12.80 4.58
N ASN A 52 -5.49 -12.55 3.31
CA ASN A 52 -5.76 -13.61 2.35
C ASN A 52 -4.43 -14.14 1.80
N TRP A 53 -3.96 -15.27 2.33
CA TRP A 53 -2.67 -15.87 1.95
C TRP A 53 -2.70 -16.56 0.58
N TYR A 54 -1.60 -16.43 -0.15
CA TYR A 54 -1.34 -17.08 -1.44
C TYR A 54 0.08 -17.66 -1.45
N HIS A 55 0.30 -18.73 -2.22
CA HIS A 55 1.67 -19.06 -2.65
C HIS A 55 2.27 -17.87 -3.40
N PHE A 56 3.58 -17.70 -3.34
CA PHE A 56 4.29 -16.62 -4.02
C PHE A 56 3.86 -16.47 -5.49
N ASP A 57 3.94 -17.54 -6.28
CA ASP A 57 3.59 -17.46 -7.72
C ASP A 57 2.09 -17.31 -7.96
N CYS A 58 1.26 -17.78 -7.02
CA CYS A 58 -0.18 -17.59 -7.10
C CYS A 58 -0.59 -16.15 -6.84
N PHE A 59 0.11 -15.45 -5.94
CA PHE A 59 -0.19 -14.07 -5.58
C PHE A 59 -0.14 -13.15 -6.80
N TRP A 60 0.95 -13.24 -7.57
CA TRP A 60 1.15 -12.37 -8.73
C TRP A 60 0.15 -12.62 -9.86
N LYS A 61 -0.37 -13.85 -9.97
CA LYS A 61 -1.47 -14.19 -10.90
C LYS A 61 -2.83 -13.60 -10.48
N VAL A 62 -3.00 -13.19 -9.23
CA VAL A 62 -4.23 -12.55 -8.72
C VAL A 62 -4.11 -11.04 -8.68
N VAL A 63 -2.97 -10.54 -8.19
CA VAL A 63 -2.76 -9.11 -7.94
C VAL A 63 -2.22 -8.37 -9.16
N LYS A 64 -1.64 -9.09 -10.15
CA LYS A 64 -1.07 -8.53 -11.38
C LYS A 64 -0.20 -7.29 -11.06
N SER A 65 -0.41 -6.19 -11.77
CA SER A 65 0.30 -4.91 -11.63
C SER A 65 -0.20 -4.02 -10.48
N ALA A 66 -1.08 -4.52 -9.58
CA ALA A 66 -1.59 -3.69 -8.49
C ALA A 66 -0.55 -3.40 -7.38
N VAL A 67 0.53 -4.18 -7.29
CA VAL A 67 1.68 -3.84 -6.45
C VAL A 67 2.56 -2.85 -7.20
N LYS A 68 2.62 -1.59 -6.73
CA LYS A 68 3.37 -0.53 -7.41
C LYS A 68 4.79 -0.42 -6.90
N SER A 69 4.99 -0.62 -5.60
CA SER A 69 6.29 -0.50 -4.95
C SER A 69 6.47 -1.53 -3.84
N THR A 70 7.71 -1.75 -3.41
CA THR A 70 8.00 -2.53 -2.20
C THR A 70 7.42 -1.88 -0.94
N GLY A 71 7.19 -0.56 -0.97
CA GLY A 71 6.53 0.19 0.10
C GLY A 71 5.05 -0.14 0.31
N ASP A 72 4.42 -0.84 -0.64
CA ASP A 72 3.04 -1.33 -0.51
C ASP A 72 2.95 -2.67 0.25
N ILE A 73 4.09 -3.28 0.58
CA ILE A 73 4.19 -4.63 1.14
C ILE A 73 4.72 -4.56 2.58
N ALA A 74 3.86 -4.83 3.55
CA ALA A 74 4.28 -4.98 4.94
C ALA A 74 5.27 -6.15 5.10
N HIS A 75 6.27 -5.96 5.98
CA HIS A 75 7.33 -6.93 6.31
C HIS A 75 8.29 -7.28 5.17
N PHE A 76 8.33 -6.50 4.09
CA PHE A 76 9.27 -6.71 2.99
C PHE A 76 10.73 -6.68 3.46
N ASP A 77 11.11 -5.70 4.29
CA ASP A 77 12.48 -5.52 4.79
C ASP A 77 12.95 -6.66 5.72
N ALA A 78 12.02 -7.46 6.23
CA ALA A 78 12.31 -8.59 7.11
C ALA A 78 12.65 -9.88 6.34
N LEU A 79 12.49 -9.91 5.01
CA LEU A 79 12.80 -11.09 4.18
C LEU A 79 14.31 -11.26 3.95
N ARG A 80 14.72 -12.46 3.53
CA ARG A 80 16.07 -12.67 2.98
C ARG A 80 16.29 -11.81 1.75
N TRP A 81 17.53 -11.39 1.53
CA TRP A 81 17.89 -10.52 0.42
C TRP A 81 17.43 -11.07 -0.94
N ASP A 82 17.66 -12.36 -1.20
CA ASP A 82 17.29 -12.99 -2.47
C ASP A 82 15.76 -12.98 -2.70
N ASP A 83 14.97 -13.17 -1.64
CA ASP A 83 13.51 -13.08 -1.73
C ASP A 83 13.02 -11.63 -1.89
N GLN A 84 13.75 -10.65 -1.33
CA GLN A 84 13.50 -9.24 -1.61
C GLN A 84 13.75 -8.90 -3.08
N GLU A 85 14.88 -9.34 -3.65
CA GLU A 85 15.18 -9.16 -5.08
C GLU A 85 14.18 -9.90 -5.96
N LYS A 86 13.70 -11.08 -5.54
CA LYS A 86 12.65 -11.82 -6.24
C LYS A 86 11.35 -11.01 -6.34
N ILE A 87 10.93 -10.38 -5.24
CA ILE A 87 9.76 -9.49 -5.22
C ILE A 87 10.00 -8.24 -6.07
N ARG A 88 11.15 -7.56 -5.93
CA ARG A 88 11.50 -6.39 -6.77
C ARG A 88 11.44 -6.74 -8.25
N GLY A 89 11.96 -7.92 -8.62
CA GLY A 89 11.87 -8.47 -9.96
C GLY A 89 10.42 -8.62 -10.42
N CYS A 90 9.55 -9.25 -9.62
CA CYS A 90 8.14 -9.42 -9.97
C CYS A 90 7.40 -8.08 -10.12
N ILE A 91 7.71 -7.07 -9.29
CA ILE A 91 7.14 -5.72 -9.42
C ILE A 91 7.57 -5.09 -10.75
N SER A 92 8.87 -5.15 -11.08
CA SER A 92 9.41 -4.57 -12.32
C SER A 92 8.83 -5.21 -13.59
N THR A 93 8.38 -6.45 -13.50
CA THR A 93 7.82 -7.20 -14.63
C THR A 93 6.28 -7.28 -14.60
N GLY A 94 5.61 -6.46 -13.78
CA GLY A 94 4.15 -6.37 -13.73
C GLY A 94 3.45 -7.61 -13.15
N GLY A 95 4.15 -8.40 -12.33
CA GLY A 95 3.64 -9.63 -11.72
C GLY A 95 3.94 -10.90 -12.53
N THR A 96 4.79 -10.82 -13.55
CA THR A 96 5.25 -12.03 -14.23
C THR A 96 6.35 -12.71 -13.41
N THR A 97 6.04 -13.87 -12.86
CA THR A 97 7.05 -14.74 -12.26
C THR A 97 7.82 -15.38 -13.40
N LYS A 98 9.01 -14.83 -13.72
CA LYS A 98 9.93 -15.46 -14.67
C LYS A 98 10.33 -16.83 -14.11
N ASP A 99 9.72 -17.90 -14.60
CA ASP A 99 10.46 -19.14 -14.73
C ASP A 99 11.65 -18.84 -15.63
N LYS A 100 12.86 -19.13 -15.16
CA LYS A 100 14.03 -19.17 -16.02
C LYS A 100 13.80 -20.25 -17.09
N PHE A 101 13.18 -19.89 -18.20
CA PHE A 101 13.44 -20.47 -19.51
C PHE A 101 12.91 -19.55 -20.62
N THR A 102 13.75 -19.35 -21.61
CA THR A 102 13.57 -18.62 -22.87
C THR A 102 12.15 -18.68 -23.48
N SER A 103 11.48 -17.53 -23.64
CA SER A 103 10.75 -17.22 -24.88
C SER A 103 10.33 -15.75 -24.98
N VAL A 104 10.39 -15.24 -26.20
CA VAL A 104 9.87 -13.96 -26.72
C VAL A 104 8.50 -13.61 -26.12
N GLY A 105 8.29 -12.32 -25.82
CA GLY A 105 7.17 -11.77 -25.04
C GLY A 105 5.79 -12.32 -25.43
N THR A 106 5.03 -12.75 -24.42
CA THR A 106 3.65 -13.25 -24.53
C THR A 106 2.67 -12.13 -24.11
N LEU A 107 1.55 -11.99 -24.81
CA LEU A 107 0.48 -11.03 -24.54
C LEU A 107 -0.52 -11.67 -23.57
N GLU A 108 -0.40 -11.34 -22.28
CA GLU A 108 -1.18 -11.99 -21.21
C GLU A 108 -2.66 -11.56 -21.16
N ASP A 109 -3.02 -10.44 -21.79
CA ASP A 109 -4.40 -9.96 -21.88
C ASP A 109 -5.19 -10.59 -23.05
N PHE A 110 -4.49 -11.32 -23.93
CA PHE A 110 -5.08 -12.02 -25.07
C PHE A 110 -4.89 -13.53 -24.93
N THR A 111 -5.95 -14.28 -25.15
CA THR A 111 -5.95 -15.75 -25.13
C THR A 111 -6.60 -16.31 -26.40
N VAL A 112 -6.13 -17.46 -26.87
CA VAL A 112 -6.76 -18.22 -27.95
C VAL A 112 -6.87 -19.69 -27.56
N GLU A 113 -8.06 -20.25 -27.71
CA GLU A 113 -8.32 -21.68 -27.45
C GLU A 113 -9.48 -22.20 -28.29
N TYR A 114 -9.60 -23.53 -28.37
CA TYR A 114 -10.86 -24.17 -28.78
C TYR A 114 -11.90 -24.00 -27.68
N ALA A 115 -13.12 -23.63 -28.05
CA ALA A 115 -14.21 -23.44 -27.12
C ALA A 115 -14.55 -24.73 -26.39
N ARG A 116 -14.34 -24.75 -25.06
CA ARG A 116 -14.57 -25.97 -24.24
C ARG A 116 -16.04 -26.39 -24.16
N SER A 117 -16.95 -25.46 -24.46
CA SER A 117 -18.40 -25.66 -24.49
C SER A 117 -19.05 -24.55 -25.31
N ASN A 118 -20.32 -24.73 -25.68
CA ASN A 118 -21.14 -23.74 -26.39
C ASN A 118 -21.76 -22.65 -25.47
N ARG A 119 -21.25 -22.49 -24.25
CA ARG A 119 -21.83 -21.54 -23.27
C ARG A 119 -21.41 -20.09 -23.52
N SER A 120 -20.23 -19.87 -24.10
CA SER A 120 -19.72 -18.53 -24.42
C SER A 120 -20.47 -17.89 -25.59
N SER A 121 -20.70 -16.58 -25.52
CA SER A 121 -21.19 -15.75 -26.61
C SER A 121 -20.08 -14.86 -27.15
N CYS A 122 -20.15 -14.56 -28.44
CA CYS A 122 -19.26 -13.63 -29.11
C CYS A 122 -19.55 -12.19 -28.67
N HIS A 123 -18.52 -11.45 -28.28
CA HIS A 123 -18.61 -10.03 -27.96
C HIS A 123 -18.33 -9.12 -29.15
N GLY A 124 -18.26 -9.68 -30.36
CA GLY A 124 -18.13 -8.89 -31.58
C GLY A 124 -19.33 -7.99 -31.77
N LEU A 125 -19.08 -6.73 -32.13
CA LEU A 125 -20.06 -5.64 -32.25
C LEU A 125 -21.32 -5.98 -33.08
N LYS A 126 -21.24 -6.94 -34.00
CA LYS A 126 -22.32 -7.35 -34.91
C LYS A 126 -22.74 -8.82 -34.80
N CYS A 127 -22.23 -9.56 -33.81
CA CYS A 127 -22.40 -11.02 -33.77
C CYS A 127 -23.28 -11.48 -32.61
N HIS A 128 -22.84 -11.28 -31.36
CA HIS A 128 -23.55 -11.69 -30.12
C HIS A 128 -24.04 -13.16 -30.03
N SER A 129 -23.79 -13.98 -31.05
CA SER A 129 -24.21 -15.37 -31.11
C SER A 129 -23.32 -16.27 -30.26
N LYS A 130 -23.78 -17.50 -30.02
CA LYS A 130 -22.98 -18.49 -29.30
C LYS A 130 -21.77 -18.93 -30.14
N ILE A 131 -20.69 -19.24 -29.43
CA ILE A 131 -19.48 -19.83 -30.02
C ILE A 131 -19.59 -21.34 -29.78
N ASP A 132 -19.52 -22.13 -30.84
CA ASP A 132 -19.76 -23.56 -30.74
C ASP A 132 -18.60 -24.29 -30.07
N LYS A 133 -18.90 -25.43 -29.45
CA LYS A 133 -17.87 -26.27 -28.84
C LYS A 133 -16.85 -26.68 -29.91
N ASP A 134 -15.58 -26.68 -29.52
CA ASP A 134 -14.42 -27.01 -30.36
C ASP A 134 -14.14 -25.99 -31.50
N GLU A 135 -14.86 -24.88 -31.56
CA GLU A 135 -14.56 -23.74 -32.44
C GLU A 135 -13.40 -22.88 -31.88
N VAL A 136 -12.51 -22.38 -32.73
CA VAL A 136 -11.43 -21.49 -32.31
C VAL A 136 -12.00 -20.12 -31.94
N ARG A 137 -11.71 -19.67 -30.71
CA ARG A 137 -12.15 -18.36 -30.20
C ARG A 137 -10.98 -17.57 -29.61
N VAL A 138 -11.07 -16.24 -29.74
CA VAL A 138 -10.12 -15.29 -29.15
C VAL A 138 -10.77 -14.66 -27.93
N GLY A 139 -10.03 -14.59 -26.83
CA GLY A 139 -10.47 -14.00 -25.57
C GLY A 139 -9.64 -12.79 -25.19
N VAL A 140 -10.32 -11.75 -24.71
CA VAL A 140 -9.70 -10.51 -24.20
C VAL A 140 -10.03 -10.36 -22.72
N GLY A 141 -9.01 -10.23 -21.89
CA GLY A 141 -9.18 -9.98 -20.45
C GLY A 141 -9.76 -8.58 -20.19
N TYR A 142 -10.71 -8.47 -19.26
CA TYR A 142 -11.18 -7.17 -18.77
C TYR A 142 -11.33 -7.19 -17.25
N THR A 143 -11.24 -6.00 -16.65
CA THR A 143 -11.48 -5.76 -15.22
C THR A 143 -12.49 -4.64 -15.09
N SER A 144 -13.61 -4.87 -14.42
CA SER A 144 -14.57 -3.82 -14.08
C SER A 144 -14.51 -3.51 -12.59
N GLU A 145 -14.33 -2.23 -12.26
CA GLU A 145 -14.42 -1.71 -10.91
C GLU A 145 -15.83 -1.18 -10.66
N THR A 146 -16.55 -1.74 -9.69
CA THR A 146 -17.79 -1.15 -9.17
C THR A 146 -17.46 -0.37 -7.89
N PRO A 147 -17.93 0.87 -7.73
CA PRO A 147 -17.77 1.60 -6.47
C PRO A 147 -18.38 0.81 -5.30
N GLY A 148 -17.53 0.29 -4.41
CA GLY A 148 -17.94 -0.48 -3.23
C GLY A 148 -18.10 -2.00 -3.41
N GLY A 149 -17.74 -2.56 -4.58
CA GLY A 149 -17.75 -4.01 -4.84
C GLY A 149 -16.36 -4.60 -5.14
N ASP A 150 -16.23 -5.92 -5.06
CA ASP A 150 -15.01 -6.63 -5.48
C ASP A 150 -14.75 -6.41 -6.98
N ALA A 151 -13.51 -6.09 -7.37
CA ALA A 151 -13.11 -6.00 -8.77
C ALA A 151 -13.34 -7.34 -9.48
N TYR A 152 -14.23 -7.36 -10.49
CA TYR A 152 -14.52 -8.55 -11.27
C TYR A 152 -13.65 -8.57 -12.53
N SER A 153 -12.85 -9.62 -12.67
CA SER A 153 -12.05 -9.87 -13.87
C SER A 153 -12.69 -10.99 -14.69
N GLY A 154 -12.97 -10.74 -15.97
CA GLY A 154 -13.53 -11.73 -16.89
C GLY A 154 -12.78 -11.79 -18.21
N THR A 155 -13.20 -12.70 -19.08
CA THR A 155 -12.73 -12.79 -20.47
C THR A 155 -13.90 -12.58 -21.41
N ARG A 156 -13.78 -11.61 -22.32
CA ARG A 156 -14.72 -11.41 -23.44
C ARG A 156 -14.28 -12.32 -24.58
N TRP A 157 -15.14 -13.23 -24.99
CA TRP A 157 -14.86 -14.17 -26.08
C TRP A 157 -15.37 -13.64 -27.41
N TYR A 158 -14.64 -13.92 -28.49
CA TYR A 158 -14.98 -13.52 -29.85
C TYR A 158 -14.77 -14.73 -30.78
N HIS A 159 -15.62 -14.88 -31.80
CA HIS A 159 -15.26 -15.70 -32.95
C HIS A 159 -14.00 -15.13 -33.60
N LEU A 160 -13.19 -15.98 -34.21
CA LEU A 160 -11.95 -15.56 -34.88
C LEU A 160 -12.20 -14.40 -35.87
N ASN A 161 -13.16 -14.56 -36.79
CA ASN A 161 -13.45 -13.52 -37.79
C ASN A 161 -14.10 -12.27 -37.18
N CYS A 162 -14.82 -12.40 -36.06
CA CYS A 162 -15.43 -11.26 -35.39
C CYS A 162 -14.39 -10.43 -34.65
N PHE A 163 -13.33 -11.04 -34.12
CA PHE A 163 -12.24 -10.32 -33.48
C PHE A 163 -11.43 -9.49 -34.49
N LEU A 164 -11.26 -10.00 -35.72
CA LEU A 164 -10.41 -9.43 -36.77
C LEU A 164 -10.96 -8.18 -37.47
N VAL A 165 -11.98 -7.53 -36.90
CA VAL A 165 -12.53 -6.29 -37.45
C VAL A 165 -11.80 -5.07 -36.85
N PRO A 166 -11.54 -4.00 -37.64
CA PRO A 166 -10.78 -2.84 -37.17
C PRO A 166 -11.32 -2.19 -35.89
N GLU A 167 -12.64 -2.21 -35.69
CA GLU A 167 -13.30 -1.62 -34.53
C GLU A 167 -12.94 -2.35 -33.24
N ASN A 168 -12.85 -3.68 -33.28
CA ASN A 168 -12.47 -4.48 -32.10
C ASN A 168 -10.98 -4.36 -31.81
N PHE A 169 -10.13 -4.24 -32.83
CA PHE A 169 -8.71 -3.94 -32.63
C PHE A 169 -8.49 -2.59 -31.95
N ALA A 170 -9.30 -1.58 -32.31
CA ALA A 170 -9.27 -0.26 -31.67
C ALA A 170 -9.79 -0.30 -30.22
N GLU A 171 -10.89 -1.01 -29.95
CA GLU A 171 -11.46 -1.16 -28.59
C GLU A 171 -10.46 -1.80 -27.61
N VAL A 172 -9.68 -2.78 -28.09
CA VAL A 172 -8.72 -3.53 -27.26
C VAL A 172 -7.30 -2.97 -27.32
N GLU A 173 -7.13 -1.79 -27.92
CA GLU A 173 -5.84 -1.10 -28.09
C GLU A 173 -4.72 -2.02 -28.66
N TRP A 174 -5.04 -2.78 -29.71
CA TRP A 174 -4.06 -3.67 -30.34
C TRP A 174 -2.91 -2.87 -30.97
N LYS A 175 -1.67 -3.21 -30.61
CA LYS A 175 -0.47 -2.47 -31.03
C LYS A 175 0.18 -3.09 -32.26
N ASP A 176 0.78 -2.26 -33.11
CA ASP A 176 1.54 -2.70 -34.30
C ASP A 176 2.72 -3.64 -34.01
N ALA A 177 3.19 -3.65 -32.76
CA ALA A 177 4.25 -4.53 -32.29
C ALA A 177 3.77 -5.94 -31.92
N TYR A 178 2.46 -6.14 -31.78
CA TYR A 178 1.84 -7.41 -31.39
C TYR A 178 1.81 -8.37 -32.57
N ALA A 179 2.02 -9.64 -32.28
CA ALA A 179 1.94 -10.73 -33.25
C ALA A 179 1.08 -11.84 -32.65
N VAL A 180 0.37 -12.58 -33.49
CA VAL A 180 -0.57 -13.62 -33.03
C VAL A 180 0.15 -14.76 -32.29
N GLU A 181 1.41 -15.00 -32.62
CA GLU A 181 2.29 -15.97 -31.97
C GLU A 181 2.57 -15.62 -30.50
N MET A 182 2.36 -14.35 -30.13
CA MET A 182 2.49 -13.86 -28.76
C MET A 182 1.21 -14.08 -27.94
N ILE A 183 0.07 -14.44 -28.55
CA ILE A 183 -1.19 -14.67 -27.82
C ILE A 183 -1.09 -15.95 -26.99
N THR A 184 -1.56 -15.87 -25.74
CA THR A 184 -1.59 -17.03 -24.83
C THR A 184 -2.45 -18.15 -25.42
N GLY A 185 -1.93 -19.39 -25.48
CA GLY A 185 -2.64 -20.54 -26.04
C GLY A 185 -2.42 -20.80 -27.53
N PHE A 186 -1.77 -19.90 -28.27
CA PHE A 186 -1.51 -20.08 -29.72
C PHE A 186 -0.77 -21.38 -30.04
N LYS A 187 0.24 -21.73 -29.23
CA LYS A 187 1.05 -22.96 -29.42
C LYS A 187 0.24 -24.25 -29.24
N GLN A 188 -0.92 -24.19 -28.57
CA GLN A 188 -1.77 -25.33 -28.24
C GLN A 188 -2.82 -25.63 -29.35
N LEU A 189 -2.93 -24.75 -30.36
CA LEU A 189 -3.79 -24.97 -31.51
C LEU A 189 -3.15 -25.95 -32.50
N LYS A 190 -3.99 -26.63 -33.30
CA LYS A 190 -3.53 -27.50 -34.39
C LYS A 190 -2.71 -26.69 -35.41
N PRO A 191 -1.72 -27.31 -36.08
CA PRO A 191 -0.90 -26.63 -37.09
C PRO A 191 -1.70 -25.88 -38.17
N LYS A 192 -2.82 -26.46 -38.62
CA LYS A 192 -3.74 -25.85 -39.59
C LYS A 192 -4.31 -24.52 -39.08
N ASP A 193 -4.82 -24.51 -37.85
CA ASP A 193 -5.43 -23.33 -37.25
C ASP A 193 -4.39 -22.26 -36.91
N ARG A 194 -3.18 -22.67 -36.45
CA ARG A 194 -2.06 -21.74 -36.25
C ARG A 194 -1.70 -20.99 -37.54
N LYS A 195 -1.66 -21.70 -38.68
CA LYS A 195 -1.41 -21.10 -39.98
C LYS A 195 -2.51 -20.10 -40.36
N THR A 196 -3.78 -20.48 -40.19
CA THR A 196 -4.93 -19.59 -40.44
C THR A 196 -4.89 -18.33 -39.56
N LEU A 197 -4.43 -18.43 -38.31
CA LEU A 197 -4.29 -17.29 -37.43
C LEU A 197 -3.15 -16.36 -37.84
N THR A 198 -1.97 -16.90 -38.17
CA THR A 198 -0.83 -16.09 -38.66
C THR A 198 -1.14 -15.40 -40.00
N GLU A 199 -1.94 -16.01 -40.88
CA GLU A 199 -2.38 -15.39 -42.14
C GLU A 199 -3.39 -14.27 -41.95
N LYS A 200 -4.28 -14.38 -40.95
CA LYS A 200 -5.40 -13.44 -40.77
C LYS A 200 -5.08 -12.26 -39.85
N PHE A 201 -4.09 -12.37 -38.97
CA PHE A 201 -3.69 -11.29 -38.07
C PHE A 201 -2.76 -10.27 -38.78
N PRO A 202 -2.82 -8.97 -38.41
CA PRO A 202 -1.93 -7.96 -38.98
C PRO A 202 -0.46 -8.26 -38.67
N ALA A 203 0.40 -8.13 -39.68
CA ALA A 203 1.84 -8.39 -39.56
C ALA A 203 2.57 -7.31 -38.74
N LYS A 204 3.55 -7.75 -37.94
CA LYS A 204 4.41 -6.89 -37.11
C LYS A 204 5.19 -5.87 -37.96
N ARG A 205 4.98 -4.56 -37.74
CA ARG A 205 5.85 -3.51 -38.29
C ARG A 205 6.97 -3.19 -37.29
N LYS A 206 8.24 -3.17 -37.73
CA LYS A 206 9.38 -2.82 -36.87
C LYS A 206 9.32 -1.33 -36.50
N ALA A 207 9.18 -1.02 -35.20
CA ALA A 207 9.29 0.34 -34.68
C ALA A 207 10.74 0.85 -34.75
N LYS A 208 10.93 2.12 -35.17
CA LYS A 208 12.22 2.82 -35.19
C LYS A 208 12.73 3.02 -33.75
N GLN A 209 13.96 2.56 -33.46
CA GLN A 209 14.69 2.87 -32.24
C GLN A 209 15.06 4.36 -32.22
N SER A 210 14.68 5.06 -31.16
CA SER A 210 15.25 6.35 -30.78
C SER A 210 16.46 6.13 -29.88
N VAL A 211 17.49 6.94 -30.12
CA VAL A 211 18.88 6.83 -29.69
C VAL A 211 19.06 7.20 -28.21
N ASP A 212 19.91 6.45 -27.50
CA ASP A 212 20.39 6.72 -26.14
C ASP A 212 21.32 7.95 -26.08
N GLU A 213 21.24 8.71 -24.98
CA GLU A 213 22.31 9.59 -24.49
C GLU A 213 22.58 9.30 -22.99
N PRO A 214 23.84 9.42 -22.50
CA PRO A 214 24.30 8.68 -21.33
C PRO A 214 24.19 9.47 -20.01
N ASP A 215 23.68 8.82 -18.96
CA ASP A 215 23.69 9.34 -17.57
C ASP A 215 24.75 8.59 -16.74
N ALA A 216 26.00 9.06 -16.80
CA ALA A 216 27.16 8.35 -16.22
C ALA A 216 27.54 8.78 -14.79
N LYS A 217 26.67 9.45 -14.03
CA LYS A 217 27.01 9.88 -12.64
C LYS A 217 26.08 9.41 -11.52
N LYS A 218 24.97 8.71 -11.80
CA LYS A 218 24.11 8.13 -10.74
C LYS A 218 24.42 6.66 -10.38
N THR A 219 25.11 5.91 -11.24
CA THR A 219 25.22 4.45 -11.08
C THR A 219 26.17 4.01 -9.94
N LYS A 220 27.25 4.75 -9.67
CA LYS A 220 28.29 4.30 -8.73
C LYS A 220 27.89 4.33 -7.26
N VAL A 221 27.04 5.29 -6.85
CA VAL A 221 26.62 5.46 -5.44
C VAL A 221 25.50 4.48 -5.05
N VAL A 222 24.63 4.12 -6.01
CA VAL A 222 23.50 3.20 -5.77
C VAL A 222 23.97 1.77 -5.53
N ASP A 223 25.07 1.37 -6.17
CA ASP A 223 25.61 0.00 -6.07
C ASP A 223 26.27 -0.27 -4.71
N GLU A 224 27.04 0.69 -4.19
CA GLU A 224 27.68 0.56 -2.86
C GLU A 224 26.67 0.50 -1.71
N GLU A 225 25.57 1.25 -1.80
CA GLU A 225 24.49 1.25 -0.79
C GLU A 225 23.72 -0.07 -0.81
N LYS A 226 23.45 -0.61 -2.01
CA LYS A 226 22.79 -1.90 -2.19
C LYS A 226 23.64 -3.04 -1.64
N GLU A 227 24.94 -3.05 -1.88
CA GLU A 227 25.84 -4.07 -1.35
C GLU A 227 25.96 -4.01 0.18
N LYS A 228 25.97 -2.82 0.80
CA LYS A 228 25.92 -2.68 2.27
C LYS A 228 24.62 -3.22 2.86
N LEU A 229 23.47 -2.95 2.23
CA LEU A 229 22.17 -3.47 2.66
C LEU A 229 22.12 -5.00 2.54
N LYS A 230 22.65 -5.55 1.45
CA LYS A 230 22.79 -6.99 1.23
C LYS A 230 23.67 -7.64 2.27
N ALA A 231 24.86 -7.09 2.52
CA ALA A 231 25.79 -7.59 3.54
C ALA A 231 25.14 -7.61 4.93
N GLN A 232 24.44 -6.53 5.30
CA GLN A 232 23.70 -6.48 6.56
C GLN A 232 22.60 -7.54 6.63
N SER A 233 21.79 -7.69 5.58
CA SER A 233 20.71 -8.69 5.54
C SER A 233 21.26 -10.10 5.70
N ASN A 234 22.31 -10.44 4.97
CA ASN A 234 22.96 -11.75 5.05
C ASN A 234 23.56 -12.01 6.44
N PHE A 235 24.15 -10.99 7.07
CA PHE A 235 24.71 -11.12 8.41
C PHE A 235 23.63 -11.39 9.47
N ILE A 236 22.51 -10.64 9.44
CA ILE A 236 21.36 -10.86 10.34
C ILE A 236 20.81 -12.28 10.15
N TRP A 237 20.60 -12.70 8.90
CA TRP A 237 20.05 -14.03 8.59
C TRP A 237 21.00 -15.16 8.98
N LYS A 238 22.32 -14.96 8.85
CA LYS A 238 23.31 -15.93 9.35
C LYS A 238 23.15 -16.14 10.86
N ILE A 239 23.13 -15.07 11.65
CA ILE A 239 22.94 -15.17 13.10
C ILE A 239 21.59 -15.83 13.43
N ARG A 240 20.53 -15.42 12.75
CA ARG A 240 19.18 -15.95 12.97
C ARG A 240 19.09 -17.45 12.68
N ASP A 241 19.74 -17.91 11.62
CA ASP A 241 19.72 -19.32 11.20
C ASP A 241 20.59 -20.18 12.14
N GLU A 242 21.73 -19.68 12.62
CA GLU A 242 22.52 -20.33 13.68
C GLU A 242 21.74 -20.41 15.00
N LEU A 243 21.07 -19.33 15.41
CA LEU A 243 20.21 -19.35 16.60
C LEU A 243 19.10 -20.39 16.48
N ARG A 244 18.45 -20.49 15.33
CA ARG A 244 17.38 -21.48 15.10
C ARG A 244 17.92 -22.92 15.13
N LYS A 245 19.16 -23.13 14.70
CA LYS A 245 19.78 -24.46 14.59
C LYS A 245 20.32 -24.94 15.93
N ASN A 246 20.98 -24.06 16.67
CA ASN A 246 21.77 -24.45 17.83
C ASN A 246 21.09 -24.11 19.16
N VAL A 247 20.29 -23.03 19.22
CA VAL A 247 19.77 -22.49 20.50
C VAL A 247 18.29 -22.81 20.68
N SER A 248 17.93 -23.35 21.84
CA SER A 248 16.55 -23.67 22.20
C SER A 248 15.69 -22.41 22.37
N GLN A 249 14.38 -22.52 22.14
CA GLN A 249 13.46 -21.39 22.30
C GLN A 249 13.38 -20.88 23.75
N SER A 250 13.61 -21.73 24.77
CA SER A 250 13.71 -21.30 26.16
C SER A 250 14.93 -20.42 26.38
N PHE A 251 16.11 -20.86 25.93
CA PHE A 251 17.35 -20.09 26.05
C PHE A 251 17.28 -18.76 25.30
N LEU A 252 16.61 -18.71 24.14
CA LEU A 252 16.36 -17.44 23.46
C LEU A 252 15.51 -16.46 24.29
N LYS A 253 14.53 -16.96 25.06
CA LYS A 253 13.71 -16.13 25.94
C LYS A 253 14.53 -15.62 27.13
N GLU A 254 15.35 -16.48 27.72
CA GLU A 254 16.24 -16.13 28.82
C GLU A 254 17.30 -15.11 28.38
N LEU A 255 17.90 -15.28 27.20
CA LEU A 255 18.80 -14.32 26.59
C LEU A 255 18.13 -12.95 26.41
N LEU A 256 16.89 -12.93 25.91
CA LEU A 256 16.13 -11.67 25.76
C LEU A 256 15.83 -11.03 27.12
N ALA A 257 15.40 -11.82 28.11
CA ALA A 257 15.10 -11.36 29.46
C ALA A 257 16.33 -10.76 30.15
N ALA A 258 17.49 -11.45 30.09
CA ALA A 258 18.76 -10.97 30.63
C ALA A 258 19.25 -9.66 30.00
N ASN A 259 18.72 -9.30 28.83
CA ASN A 259 19.04 -8.08 28.12
C ASN A 259 17.92 -7.03 28.18
N ASP A 260 16.99 -7.12 29.14
CA ASP A 260 15.85 -6.22 29.33
C ASP A 260 14.98 -6.07 28.07
N GLN A 261 14.90 -7.10 27.24
CA GLN A 261 14.06 -7.09 26.05
C GLN A 261 12.72 -7.76 26.33
N ALA A 262 11.64 -7.14 25.89
CA ALA A 262 10.33 -7.81 25.92
C ALA A 262 10.38 -9.14 25.14
N ILE A 263 9.70 -10.17 25.61
CA ILE A 263 9.62 -11.47 24.94
C ILE A 263 8.38 -11.48 24.03
N PRO A 264 8.53 -11.53 22.68
CA PRO A 264 7.39 -11.54 21.78
C PRO A 264 6.74 -12.93 21.71
N THR A 265 5.48 -12.97 21.27
CA THR A 265 4.77 -14.22 21.01
C THR A 265 5.11 -14.80 19.63
N GLY A 266 5.45 -16.08 19.60
CA GLY A 266 5.75 -16.84 18.38
C GLY A 266 7.24 -16.99 18.09
N GLU A 267 7.64 -18.20 17.70
CA GLU A 267 9.04 -18.62 17.44
C GLU A 267 9.79 -17.65 16.53
N SER A 268 9.23 -17.29 15.36
CA SER A 268 9.90 -16.37 14.42
C SER A 268 10.20 -15.02 15.05
N LYS A 269 9.26 -14.42 15.80
CA LYS A 269 9.47 -13.09 16.39
C LYS A 269 10.54 -13.12 17.48
N ILE A 270 10.66 -14.22 18.21
CA ILE A 270 11.71 -14.42 19.23
C ILE A 270 13.06 -14.49 18.53
N LEU A 271 13.18 -15.29 17.46
CA LEU A 271 14.39 -15.39 16.65
C LEU A 271 14.78 -14.04 16.03
N ASP A 272 13.83 -13.32 15.44
CA ASP A 272 14.08 -12.03 14.80
C ASP A 272 14.59 -10.99 15.83
N ARG A 273 14.04 -10.99 17.05
CA ARG A 273 14.48 -10.10 18.13
C ARG A 273 15.84 -10.48 18.69
N ALA A 274 16.09 -11.76 18.93
CA ALA A 274 17.38 -12.25 19.40
C ALA A 274 18.48 -11.97 18.37
N ALA A 275 18.21 -12.20 17.08
CA ALA A 275 19.14 -11.89 15.99
C ALA A 275 19.45 -10.38 15.90
N ASP A 276 18.45 -9.50 16.07
CA ASP A 276 18.68 -8.04 16.12
C ASP A 276 19.57 -7.65 17.31
N CYS A 277 19.33 -8.24 18.50
CA CYS A 277 20.13 -8.01 19.70
C CYS A 277 21.58 -8.48 19.52
N MET A 278 21.79 -9.66 18.94
CA MET A 278 23.13 -10.20 18.72
C MET A 278 23.88 -9.51 17.59
N THR A 279 23.16 -8.95 16.62
CA THR A 279 23.76 -8.20 15.51
C THR A 279 24.16 -6.79 15.93
N PHE A 280 23.25 -6.03 16.54
CA PHE A 280 23.42 -4.59 16.77
C PHE A 280 23.56 -4.22 18.24
N GLY A 281 23.15 -5.10 19.15
CA GLY A 281 23.03 -4.84 20.58
C GLY A 281 21.56 -4.71 21.02
N PRO A 282 21.23 -5.06 22.27
CA PRO A 282 19.89 -4.88 22.82
C PRO A 282 19.43 -3.42 22.78
N LEU A 283 18.15 -3.21 22.47
CA LEU A 283 17.55 -1.88 22.38
C LEU A 283 17.30 -1.33 23.79
N LYS A 284 17.62 -0.06 24.02
CA LYS A 284 17.19 0.62 25.25
C LYS A 284 15.67 0.86 25.21
N PRO A 285 15.01 0.96 26.38
CA PRO A 285 13.59 1.28 26.46
C PRO A 285 13.25 2.64 25.83
N CYS A 286 11.98 2.83 25.48
CA CYS A 286 11.47 4.11 25.04
C CYS A 286 11.56 5.16 26.15
N THR A 287 12.02 6.36 25.81
CA THR A 287 12.12 7.49 26.75
C THR A 287 10.80 8.26 26.91
N GLU A 288 9.84 8.05 25.99
CA GLU A 288 8.56 8.78 25.99
C GLU A 288 7.41 8.01 26.66
N CYS A 289 7.57 6.70 26.94
CA CYS A 289 6.55 5.92 27.64
C CYS A 289 7.16 4.90 28.60
N SER A 290 6.43 4.59 29.68
CA SER A 290 6.93 3.80 30.82
C SER A 290 7.10 2.31 30.55
N ASN A 291 6.42 1.76 29.55
CA ASN A 291 6.46 0.34 29.18
C ASN A 291 6.88 0.12 27.71
N GLY A 292 7.63 1.07 27.15
CA GLY A 292 8.00 1.06 25.74
C GLY A 292 9.20 0.18 25.41
N GLN A 293 8.96 -0.84 24.60
CA GLN A 293 10.01 -1.58 23.91
C GLN A 293 9.97 -1.27 22.41
N PHE A 294 11.11 -0.90 21.83
CA PHE A 294 11.23 -0.77 20.38
C PHE A 294 11.24 -2.15 19.70
N ALA A 295 10.56 -2.24 18.57
CA ALA A 295 10.62 -3.38 17.67
C ALA A 295 10.80 -2.88 16.23
N LEU A 296 11.56 -3.63 15.44
CA LEU A 296 11.70 -3.35 14.02
C LEU A 296 10.34 -3.49 13.33
N ALA A 297 9.96 -2.45 12.60
CA ALA A 297 8.82 -2.49 11.69
C ALA A 297 9.03 -1.46 10.57
N ASN A 298 8.89 -1.92 9.32
CA ASN A 298 8.86 -1.14 8.07
C ASN A 298 9.79 0.10 8.06
N GLY A 299 11.02 -0.08 7.58
CA GLY A 299 11.96 1.03 7.45
C GLY A 299 12.54 1.60 8.74
N GLY A 300 12.13 1.15 9.94
CA GLY A 300 12.70 1.63 11.22
C GLY A 300 12.26 0.86 12.46
N TYR A 301 12.41 1.48 13.63
CA TYR A 301 11.99 0.93 14.92
C TYR A 301 10.79 1.71 15.46
N HIS A 302 9.73 1.00 15.82
CA HIS A 302 8.54 1.55 16.45
C HIS A 302 8.42 1.09 17.89
N CYS A 303 8.08 2.01 18.79
CA CYS A 303 7.74 1.68 20.15
C CYS A 303 6.46 0.84 20.20
N GLN A 304 6.46 -0.24 20.97
CA GLN A 304 5.30 -1.13 21.17
C GLN A 304 4.55 -0.85 22.48
N GLY A 305 5.01 0.15 23.25
CA GLY A 305 4.40 0.56 24.51
C GLY A 305 3.13 1.39 24.32
N ASN A 306 2.64 1.94 25.43
CA ASN A 306 1.47 2.79 25.45
C ASN A 306 1.81 4.12 26.15
N MET A 307 1.38 5.24 25.58
CA MET A 307 1.49 6.56 26.24
C MET A 307 0.54 6.66 27.43
N SER A 308 -0.63 6.05 27.29
CA SER A 308 -1.68 5.98 28.31
C SER A 308 -2.40 4.65 28.22
N ALA A 309 -3.35 4.38 29.12
CA ALA A 309 -4.22 3.20 29.03
C ALA A 309 -5.05 3.14 27.73
N TRP A 310 -5.25 4.28 27.06
CA TRP A 310 -6.13 4.42 25.89
C TRP A 310 -5.37 4.69 24.59
N THR A 311 -4.07 4.99 24.67
CA THR A 311 -3.29 5.48 23.52
C THR A 311 -1.95 4.76 23.38
N LYS A 312 -1.71 4.20 22.18
CA LYS A 312 -0.43 3.57 21.82
C LYS A 312 0.68 4.61 21.71
N CYS A 313 1.90 4.20 22.04
CA CYS A 313 3.08 5.00 21.77
C CYS A 313 3.33 5.08 20.26
N THR A 314 3.55 6.29 19.76
CA THR A 314 3.75 6.56 18.32
C THR A 314 5.21 6.79 17.97
N VAL A 315 6.12 6.65 18.92
CA VAL A 315 7.55 6.91 18.70
C VAL A 315 8.10 5.98 17.63
N TYR A 316 8.74 6.60 16.64
CA TYR A 316 9.45 5.97 15.54
C TYR A 316 10.85 6.56 15.42
N THR A 317 11.85 5.72 15.19
CA THR A 317 13.22 6.17 14.91
C THR A 317 13.98 5.10 14.13
N GLN A 318 14.95 5.52 13.30
CA GLN A 318 15.93 4.63 12.68
C GLN A 318 17.21 4.49 13.51
N ASP A 319 17.43 5.39 14.47
CA ASP A 319 18.58 5.40 15.37
C ASP A 319 18.08 5.22 16.81
N VAL A 320 17.94 3.96 17.23
CA VAL A 320 17.59 3.62 18.62
C VAL A 320 18.88 3.42 19.41
N GLN A 321 18.92 3.98 20.62
CA GLN A 321 20.02 3.75 21.55
C GLN A 321 20.11 2.28 21.96
N ARG A 322 21.32 1.73 21.97
CA ARG A 322 21.57 0.32 22.31
C ARG A 322 22.53 0.17 23.48
N LYS A 323 22.55 -1.03 24.06
CA LYS A 323 23.57 -1.46 25.03
C LYS A 323 24.40 -2.61 24.47
N LYS A 324 25.47 -2.98 25.17
CA LYS A 324 26.27 -4.17 24.85
C LYS A 324 25.44 -5.41 25.20
N LEU A 325 25.47 -6.43 24.32
CA LEU A 325 24.84 -7.72 24.61
C LEU A 325 25.53 -8.38 25.80
N VAL A 326 24.74 -8.91 26.73
CA VAL A 326 25.19 -9.75 27.83
C VAL A 326 24.66 -11.17 27.59
N ILE A 327 25.55 -12.16 27.60
CA ILE A 327 25.17 -13.57 27.59
C ILE A 327 25.43 -14.07 29.02
N PRO A 328 24.39 -14.45 29.79
CA PRO A 328 24.54 -15.04 31.11
C PRO A 328 25.50 -16.24 31.10
N GLU A 329 26.30 -16.39 32.15
CA GLU A 329 27.28 -17.48 32.29
C GLU A 329 26.57 -18.85 32.22
N ASP A 330 25.45 -19.02 32.93
CA ASP A 330 24.64 -20.24 32.89
C ASP A 330 24.20 -20.65 31.47
N LEU A 331 23.85 -19.65 30.63
CA LEU A 331 23.47 -19.89 29.24
C LEU A 331 24.68 -20.21 28.35
N ALA A 332 25.83 -19.58 28.63
CA ALA A 332 27.07 -19.85 27.92
C ALA A 332 27.61 -21.26 28.26
N GLU A 333 27.47 -21.72 29.49
CA GLU A 333 27.85 -23.08 29.89
C GLU A 333 26.94 -24.15 29.28
N SER A 334 25.66 -23.83 29.10
CA SER A 334 24.64 -24.78 28.63
C SER A 334 24.53 -24.87 27.09
N ASP A 335 25.10 -23.92 26.34
CA ASP A 335 24.96 -23.85 24.88
C ASP A 335 26.27 -23.43 24.20
N GLU A 336 26.87 -24.36 23.42
CA GLU A 336 28.17 -24.15 22.76
C GLU A 336 28.19 -22.95 21.80
N TYR A 337 27.06 -22.68 21.14
CA TYR A 337 26.96 -21.54 20.22
C TYR A 337 26.97 -20.22 20.99
N LEU A 338 26.21 -20.12 22.08
CA LEU A 338 26.22 -18.95 22.94
C LEU A 338 27.57 -18.76 23.65
N ALA A 339 28.22 -19.84 24.09
CA ALA A 339 29.56 -19.83 24.69
C ALA A 339 30.62 -19.22 23.77
N SER A 340 30.60 -19.63 22.50
CA SER A 340 31.58 -19.22 21.50
C SER A 340 31.26 -17.85 20.88
N PHE A 341 30.05 -17.32 21.08
CA PHE A 341 29.62 -16.08 20.48
C PHE A 341 30.31 -14.86 21.11
N LYS A 342 31.13 -14.17 20.32
CA LYS A 342 31.77 -12.92 20.71
C LYS A 342 31.02 -11.72 20.14
N PHE A 343 30.33 -10.99 21.00
CA PHE A 343 29.57 -9.82 20.58
C PHE A 343 30.48 -8.70 20.04
N LYS A 344 30.25 -8.33 18.78
CA LYS A 344 30.79 -7.13 18.13
C LYS A 344 29.65 -6.44 17.41
N ALA A 345 29.32 -5.23 17.82
CA ALA A 345 28.21 -4.47 17.24
C ALA A 345 28.45 -4.22 15.74
N TYR A 346 27.64 -4.87 14.90
CA TYR A 346 27.71 -4.68 13.46
C TYR A 346 27.41 -3.21 13.13
N ASN A 347 28.23 -2.61 12.27
CA ASN A 347 28.12 -1.20 11.87
C ASN A 347 27.97 -0.25 13.09
N GLY A 348 28.72 -0.52 14.18
CA GLY A 348 28.66 0.29 15.40
C GLY A 348 27.30 0.24 16.13
N GLY A 349 26.49 -0.80 15.88
CA GLY A 349 25.14 -0.94 16.43
C GLY A 349 24.06 -0.19 15.63
N LYS A 350 24.43 0.45 14.52
CA LYS A 350 23.51 1.18 13.66
C LYS A 350 23.00 0.31 12.53
N ARG A 351 21.68 0.14 12.45
CA ARG A 351 21.03 -0.55 11.35
C ARG A 351 20.90 0.38 10.14
N ILE A 352 21.32 -0.11 8.99
CA ILE A 352 21.16 0.56 7.70
C ILE A 352 19.75 0.29 7.18
N PHE A 353 19.08 1.34 6.73
CA PHE A 353 17.76 1.27 6.11
C PHE A 353 17.85 1.78 4.67
N PRO A 354 17.01 1.25 3.75
CA PRO A 354 16.90 1.82 2.42
C PRO A 354 16.46 3.29 2.50
N LYS A 355 17.06 4.16 1.67
CA LYS A 355 16.50 5.50 1.45
C LYS A 355 15.12 5.36 0.81
N GLU A 356 14.09 5.89 1.47
CA GLU A 356 12.74 5.84 0.92
C GLU A 356 12.67 6.61 -0.42
N GLU A 357 12.26 5.93 -1.48
CA GLU A 357 11.68 6.59 -2.65
C GLU A 357 10.26 7.06 -2.26
N GLY A 358 10.21 8.20 -1.56
CA GLY A 358 9.03 9.03 -1.32
C GLY A 358 7.73 8.31 -0.98
N VAL A 359 7.56 7.82 0.25
CA VAL A 359 6.22 7.59 0.81
C VAL A 359 6.20 7.97 2.30
N ALA A 360 5.67 9.16 2.58
CA ALA A 360 5.43 9.68 3.93
C ALA A 360 4.81 8.61 4.86
N GLY A 361 5.56 8.25 5.90
CA GLY A 361 5.02 7.61 7.11
C GLY A 361 4.46 8.67 8.09
N PRO A 362 3.51 8.30 8.96
CA PRO A 362 2.92 9.22 9.92
C PRO A 362 3.90 9.53 11.07
N SER A 363 4.23 10.82 11.16
CA SER A 363 4.92 11.60 12.22
C SER A 363 5.80 10.90 13.27
N GLY A 364 7.07 11.30 13.26
CA GLY A 364 7.91 11.53 14.44
C GLY A 364 8.60 12.89 14.27
N THR A 365 8.59 13.69 15.32
CA THR A 365 8.97 15.10 15.40
C THR A 365 10.42 15.38 14.99
N ALA A 366 10.62 15.73 13.73
CA ALA A 366 11.57 16.78 13.36
C ALA A 366 10.73 17.94 12.87
N LYS A 367 11.04 19.19 13.25
CA LYS A 367 10.48 20.38 12.59
C LYS A 367 10.91 20.33 11.11
N GLN A 368 10.19 19.58 10.29
CA GLN A 368 10.14 19.83 8.86
C GLN A 368 9.54 21.21 8.75
N LYS A 369 10.26 22.14 8.12
CA LYS A 369 9.62 23.37 7.67
C LYS A 369 8.49 22.94 6.75
N ASP A 370 7.25 23.06 7.21
CA ASP A 370 6.07 22.90 6.36
C ASP A 370 6.30 23.80 5.16
N LYS A 371 6.50 23.17 4.00
CA LYS A 371 6.69 23.93 2.77
C LYS A 371 5.37 24.65 2.51
N PRO A 372 5.37 25.97 2.31
CA PRO A 372 4.15 26.76 2.45
C PRO A 372 3.09 26.45 1.38
N LEU A 373 3.46 25.85 0.24
CA LEU A 373 2.54 25.42 -0.81
C LEU A 373 2.25 23.91 -0.80
N LEU A 374 2.56 23.19 0.28
CA LEU A 374 2.35 21.75 0.37
C LEU A 374 0.90 21.37 0.04
N ASN A 375 0.71 20.38 -0.83
CA ASN A 375 -0.59 19.89 -1.32
C ASN A 375 -1.44 20.91 -2.11
N LEU A 376 -0.88 22.08 -2.46
CA LEU A 376 -1.59 23.06 -3.28
C LEU A 376 -1.23 22.93 -4.76
N GLU A 377 -2.26 23.03 -5.61
CA GLU A 377 -2.10 23.07 -7.06
C GLU A 377 -2.24 24.51 -7.57
N ILE A 378 -1.23 24.99 -8.29
CA ILE A 378 -1.17 26.35 -8.84
C ILE A 378 -1.08 26.27 -10.36
N ALA A 379 -1.89 27.05 -11.05
CA ALA A 379 -1.83 27.19 -12.49
C ALA A 379 -1.26 28.56 -12.89
N MET A 380 -0.94 28.73 -14.17
CA MET A 380 -0.48 30.01 -14.72
C MET A 380 -1.25 30.34 -16.00
N ALA A 381 -1.44 31.64 -16.24
CA ALA A 381 -2.03 32.14 -17.47
C ALA A 381 -1.26 33.36 -17.98
N GLY A 382 -1.00 33.40 -19.29
CA GLY A 382 -0.35 34.54 -19.94
C GLY A 382 1.16 34.69 -19.66
N LYS A 383 1.73 35.82 -20.07
CA LYS A 383 3.15 36.15 -19.89
C LYS A 383 3.39 36.92 -18.59
N VAL A 384 3.83 36.22 -17.54
CA VAL A 384 4.00 36.80 -16.20
C VAL A 384 5.41 37.33 -15.89
N GLY A 385 6.29 37.45 -16.89
CA GLY A 385 7.65 38.02 -16.74
C GLY A 385 8.75 37.03 -16.35
N LYS A 386 8.40 35.80 -15.95
CA LYS A 386 9.31 34.65 -15.84
C LYS A 386 8.85 33.53 -16.78
N SER A 387 9.76 32.66 -17.20
CA SER A 387 9.40 31.49 -18.02
C SER A 387 8.57 30.49 -17.20
N VAL A 388 7.70 29.73 -17.87
CA VAL A 388 6.89 28.65 -17.26
C VAL A 388 7.79 27.69 -16.46
N ALA A 389 8.96 27.35 -17.01
CA ALA A 389 9.93 26.48 -16.36
C ALA A 389 10.50 27.07 -15.06
N ALA A 390 10.75 28.38 -15.01
CA ALA A 390 11.22 29.05 -13.79
C ALA A 390 10.13 29.09 -12.71
N VAL A 391 8.89 29.39 -13.09
CA VAL A 391 7.74 29.40 -12.16
C VAL A 391 7.47 28.00 -11.60
N LYS A 392 7.50 26.96 -12.46
CA LYS A 392 7.43 25.54 -12.04
C LYS A 392 8.47 25.21 -10.96
N LYS A 393 9.73 25.62 -11.16
CA LYS A 393 10.81 25.40 -10.18
C LYS A 393 10.55 26.09 -8.83
N ILE A 394 10.03 27.33 -8.84
CA ILE A 394 9.71 28.07 -7.62
C ILE A 394 8.56 27.40 -6.86
N ILE A 395 7.49 27.02 -7.56
CA ILE A 395 6.33 26.32 -6.98
C ILE A 395 6.77 24.99 -6.35
N SER A 396 7.58 24.19 -7.06
CA SER A 396 8.10 22.92 -6.53
C SER A 396 9.07 23.11 -5.35
N LYS A 397 9.90 24.17 -5.35
CA LYS A 397 10.77 24.53 -4.21
C LYS A 397 9.93 24.79 -2.96
N LEU A 398 8.84 25.53 -3.11
CA LEU A 398 7.88 25.90 -2.06
C LEU A 398 6.87 24.79 -1.72
N GLY A 399 6.97 23.60 -2.34
CA GLY A 399 6.17 22.42 -1.99
C GLY A 399 4.86 22.24 -2.77
N GLY A 400 4.55 23.13 -3.70
CA GLY A 400 3.34 23.09 -4.51
C GLY A 400 3.48 22.27 -5.79
N LYS A 401 2.33 21.93 -6.38
CA LYS A 401 2.21 21.28 -7.68
C LYS A 401 1.78 22.31 -8.72
N TYR A 402 2.44 22.30 -9.88
CA TYR A 402 2.01 23.10 -11.02
C TYR A 402 1.02 22.32 -11.89
N SER A 403 -0.01 22.98 -12.39
CA SER A 403 -0.97 22.44 -13.37
C SER A 403 -1.06 23.29 -14.62
N ASP A 404 -1.14 22.65 -15.78
CA ASP A 404 -1.40 23.33 -17.06
C ASP A 404 -2.89 23.67 -17.24
N LYS A 405 -3.77 23.03 -16.44
CA LYS A 405 -5.23 23.20 -16.45
C LYS A 405 -5.72 23.79 -15.14
N VAL A 406 -6.85 24.47 -15.18
CA VAL A 406 -7.52 25.02 -14.00
C VAL A 406 -8.68 24.10 -13.62
N TYR A 407 -8.71 23.70 -12.36
CA TYR A 407 -9.77 22.88 -11.76
C TYR A 407 -10.38 23.64 -10.57
N VAL A 408 -11.53 23.16 -10.08
CA VAL A 408 -12.17 23.72 -8.87
C VAL A 408 -11.22 23.67 -7.67
N SER A 409 -10.40 22.63 -7.55
CA SER A 409 -9.40 22.43 -6.50
C SER A 409 -8.09 23.23 -6.66
N THR A 410 -7.92 23.97 -7.76
CA THR A 410 -6.72 24.80 -7.98
C THR A 410 -6.72 25.97 -6.99
N ALA A 411 -5.62 26.17 -6.25
CA ALA A 411 -5.53 27.18 -5.20
C ALA A 411 -5.69 28.60 -5.78
N CYS A 412 -4.84 28.93 -6.76
CA CYS A 412 -4.86 30.20 -7.48
C CYS A 412 -4.24 30.04 -8.88
N VAL A 413 -4.50 31.02 -9.75
CA VAL A 413 -3.83 31.16 -11.05
C VAL A 413 -2.88 32.35 -11.00
N ILE A 414 -1.61 32.16 -11.33
CA ILE A 414 -0.64 33.26 -11.44
C ILE A 414 -0.81 33.94 -12.80
N SER A 415 -1.10 35.24 -12.80
CA SER A 415 -1.26 36.06 -14.01
C SER A 415 -0.89 37.53 -13.75
N LYS A 416 -1.02 38.40 -14.75
CA LYS A 416 -0.92 39.86 -14.64
C LYS A 416 -2.26 40.51 -15.00
N LYS A 417 -2.52 41.71 -14.50
CA LYS A 417 -3.78 42.44 -14.72
C LYS A 417 -4.13 42.54 -16.22
N ASP A 418 -3.16 42.94 -17.05
CA ASP A 418 -3.32 43.06 -18.51
C ASP A 418 -3.64 41.72 -19.22
N GLU A 419 -3.33 40.58 -18.61
CA GLU A 419 -3.60 39.24 -19.15
C GLU A 419 -4.94 38.68 -18.65
N VAL A 420 -5.50 39.22 -17.56
CA VAL A 420 -6.83 38.86 -17.06
C VAL A 420 -7.91 39.38 -17.99
N ASP A 421 -7.76 40.61 -18.50
CA ASP A 421 -8.71 41.23 -19.42
C ASP A 421 -8.78 40.51 -20.77
N LYS A 422 -7.71 39.82 -21.16
CA LYS A 422 -7.64 39.03 -22.40
C LYS A 422 -8.45 37.73 -22.36
N MET A 423 -8.98 37.33 -21.20
CA MET A 423 -9.86 36.17 -21.02
C MET A 423 -9.36 34.91 -21.74
N SER A 424 -8.07 34.58 -21.54
CA SER A 424 -7.51 33.33 -22.07
C SER A 424 -8.23 32.10 -21.50
N LYS A 425 -8.09 30.93 -22.14
CA LYS A 425 -8.76 29.68 -21.73
C LYS A 425 -8.63 29.39 -20.22
N ASN A 426 -7.43 29.57 -19.65
CA ASN A 426 -7.20 29.34 -18.22
C ASN A 426 -7.85 30.43 -17.32
N ILE A 427 -7.97 31.67 -17.80
CA ILE A 427 -8.67 32.75 -17.07
C ILE A 427 -10.19 32.55 -17.11
N GLN A 428 -10.73 32.08 -18.24
CA GLN A 428 -12.16 31.73 -18.35
C GLN A 428 -12.52 30.55 -17.43
N GLU A 429 -11.69 29.51 -17.39
CA GLU A 429 -11.87 28.38 -16.47
C GLU A 429 -11.69 28.81 -15.00
N ALA A 430 -10.74 29.71 -14.70
CA ALA A 430 -10.61 30.28 -13.37
C ALA A 430 -11.87 31.02 -12.92
N LYS A 431 -12.47 31.82 -13.82
CA LYS A 431 -13.75 32.51 -13.55
C LYS A 431 -14.89 31.53 -13.32
N LYS A 432 -15.01 30.50 -14.17
CA LYS A 432 -16.04 29.45 -14.06
C LYS A 432 -15.92 28.65 -12.77
N CYS A 433 -14.69 28.34 -12.35
CA CYS A 433 -14.40 27.57 -11.14
C CYS A 433 -14.30 28.42 -9.86
N GLY A 434 -14.43 29.75 -9.94
CA GLY A 434 -14.27 30.66 -8.80
C GLY A 434 -12.84 30.73 -8.26
N VAL A 435 -11.84 30.38 -9.06
CA VAL A 435 -10.42 30.37 -8.68
C VAL A 435 -9.87 31.79 -8.74
N HIS A 436 -9.21 32.22 -7.67
CA HIS A 436 -8.55 33.53 -7.56
C HIS A 436 -7.38 33.63 -8.55
N VAL A 437 -7.12 34.84 -9.04
CA VAL A 437 -5.99 35.14 -9.91
C VAL A 437 -5.05 36.07 -9.16
N VAL A 438 -3.77 35.71 -9.01
CA VAL A 438 -2.80 36.46 -8.20
C VAL A 438 -1.58 36.86 -9.05
N PRO A 439 -0.88 37.97 -8.72
CA PRO A 439 0.35 38.37 -9.38
C PRO A 439 1.52 37.42 -9.02
N LEU A 440 2.59 37.47 -9.80
CA LEU A 440 3.79 36.65 -9.57
C LEU A 440 4.42 36.89 -8.18
N ASP A 441 4.27 38.10 -7.63
CA ASP A 441 4.80 38.50 -6.32
C ASP A 441 4.21 37.69 -5.17
N PHE A 442 3.06 37.04 -5.37
CA PHE A 442 2.52 36.05 -4.44
C PHE A 442 3.57 35.00 -4.03
N LEU A 443 4.34 34.46 -4.98
CA LEU A 443 5.36 33.45 -4.67
C LEU A 443 6.49 34.02 -3.79
N THR A 444 6.78 35.30 -3.91
CA THR A 444 7.78 36.00 -3.09
C THR A 444 7.26 36.22 -1.68
N GLU A 445 6.00 36.62 -1.51
CA GLU A 445 5.37 36.80 -0.20
C GLU A 445 5.19 35.48 0.56
N VAL A 446 4.93 34.40 -0.18
CA VAL A 446 4.92 33.04 0.39
C VAL A 446 6.33 32.60 0.82
N GLU A 447 7.39 32.96 0.08
CA GLU A 447 8.78 32.66 0.45
C GLU A 447 9.22 33.45 1.71
N LYS A 448 8.62 34.63 1.96
CA LYS A 448 8.81 35.42 3.19
C LYS A 448 8.03 34.89 4.40
N GLY A 449 7.18 33.87 4.22
CA GLY A 449 6.43 33.21 5.29
C GLY A 449 5.01 33.74 5.53
N GLY A 450 4.41 34.45 4.56
CA GLY A 450 3.00 34.85 4.66
C GLY A 450 2.03 33.66 4.54
N ASP A 451 0.88 33.74 5.22
CA ASP A 451 -0.16 32.71 5.17
C ASP A 451 -0.82 32.68 3.78
N VAL A 452 -0.74 31.54 3.11
CA VAL A 452 -1.27 31.33 1.78
C VAL A 452 -2.79 31.55 1.71
N LEU A 453 -3.53 31.21 2.77
CA LEU A 453 -4.99 31.37 2.81
C LEU A 453 -5.42 32.84 2.90
N GLU A 454 -4.56 33.70 3.45
CA GLU A 454 -4.78 35.14 3.50
C GLU A 454 -4.21 35.85 2.26
N LEU A 455 -3.05 35.42 1.78
CA LEU A 455 -2.39 36.02 0.63
C LEU A 455 -3.18 35.85 -0.68
N ILE A 456 -3.86 34.71 -0.88
CA ILE A 456 -4.60 34.45 -2.14
C ILE A 456 -5.77 35.43 -2.32
N PRO A 457 -6.66 35.65 -1.34
CA PRO A 457 -7.69 36.68 -1.43
C PRO A 457 -7.11 38.10 -1.47
N ASN A 458 -6.09 38.39 -0.64
CA ASN A 458 -5.53 39.74 -0.52
C ASN A 458 -4.80 40.22 -1.79
N LEU A 459 -4.15 39.31 -2.51
CA LEU A 459 -3.42 39.60 -3.75
C LEU A 459 -4.26 39.30 -5.00
N ASN A 460 -5.57 39.06 -4.86
CA ASN A 460 -6.42 38.76 -5.99
C ASN A 460 -6.55 39.96 -6.94
N ILE A 461 -6.19 39.76 -8.21
CA ILE A 461 -6.28 40.77 -9.28
C ILE A 461 -7.52 40.60 -10.16
N ALA A 462 -8.33 39.56 -9.92
CA ALA A 462 -9.60 39.36 -10.59
C ALA A 462 -10.78 39.91 -9.78
N THR A 463 -11.90 40.20 -10.43
CA THR A 463 -13.15 40.64 -9.78
C THR A 463 -13.99 39.49 -9.20
N TRP A 464 -13.48 38.25 -9.28
CA TRP A 464 -14.12 37.03 -8.76
C TRP A 464 -13.15 36.26 -7.86
N GLY A 465 -13.72 35.37 -7.05
CA GLY A 465 -13.00 34.48 -6.16
C GLY A 465 -13.97 33.84 -5.19
N THR A 466 -13.73 32.58 -4.84
CA THR A 466 -14.51 31.85 -3.83
C THR A 466 -13.58 31.26 -2.79
N ASP A 467 -14.12 31.03 -1.59
CA ASP A 467 -13.37 30.60 -0.41
C ASP A 467 -12.30 29.53 -0.72
N VAL A 468 -11.05 29.86 -0.38
CA VAL A 468 -9.88 29.04 -0.74
C VAL A 468 -9.86 27.75 0.07
N LYS A 469 -10.31 27.78 1.33
CA LYS A 469 -10.32 26.63 2.25
C LYS A 469 -11.21 25.51 1.73
N SER A 470 -12.46 25.83 1.37
CA SER A 470 -13.45 24.89 0.86
C SER A 470 -13.04 24.25 -0.46
N ARG A 471 -12.35 24.98 -1.35
CA ARG A 471 -11.91 24.46 -2.65
C ARG A 471 -10.67 23.59 -2.60
N THR A 472 -9.70 23.96 -1.77
CA THR A 472 -8.39 23.27 -1.69
C THR A 472 -8.37 22.15 -0.66
N GLY A 473 -9.42 22.03 0.18
CA GLY A 473 -9.49 21.05 1.25
C GLY A 473 -8.49 21.31 2.38
N ILE A 474 -7.90 22.52 2.43
CA ILE A 474 -7.04 22.93 3.55
C ILE A 474 -7.92 23.08 4.78
N LYS A 475 -7.83 22.11 5.69
CA LYS A 475 -8.34 22.26 7.06
C LYS A 475 -7.37 23.16 7.81
N GLN A 476 -7.87 24.22 8.46
CA GLN A 476 -7.15 24.76 9.61
C GLN A 476 -6.99 23.62 10.62
N LEU A 477 -5.85 23.55 11.29
CA LEU A 477 -5.76 22.91 12.59
C LEU A 477 -6.64 23.75 13.53
N GLU A 478 -7.95 23.52 13.46
CA GLU A 478 -8.92 24.14 14.37
C GLU A 478 -8.67 23.60 15.77
N SER A 479 -8.64 24.52 16.73
CA SER A 479 -8.50 24.18 18.14
C SER A 479 -9.67 23.30 18.61
N LEU A 480 -9.45 22.57 19.71
CA LEU A 480 -10.35 21.53 20.24
C LEU A 480 -11.78 22.01 20.58
N GLU A 481 -12.07 23.31 20.55
CA GLU A 481 -13.34 23.89 20.96
C GLU A 481 -14.44 23.83 19.87
N ASP A 482 -14.09 23.87 18.58
CA ASP A 482 -15.08 23.94 17.49
C ASP A 482 -15.66 22.57 17.06
N MET A 483 -15.07 21.45 17.51
CA MET A 483 -15.60 20.10 17.22
C MET A 483 -16.89 19.75 17.97
N GLY A 484 -17.28 20.52 18.99
CA GLY A 484 -18.49 20.27 19.78
C GLY A 484 -19.81 20.50 19.04
N VAL A 485 -19.81 21.27 17.94
CA VAL A 485 -21.06 21.76 17.32
C VAL A 485 -21.54 20.88 16.14
N ARG A 486 -20.68 20.04 15.54
CA ARG A 486 -21.00 19.32 14.28
C ARG A 486 -21.51 17.87 14.44
N MET A 487 -21.70 17.37 15.66
CA MET A 487 -22.25 16.01 15.88
C MET A 487 -23.78 15.90 15.76
N GLY A 488 -24.48 17.00 15.42
CA GLY A 488 -25.95 17.04 15.33
C GLY A 488 -26.59 16.50 14.04
N SER A 489 -25.85 16.24 12.96
CA SER A 489 -26.46 16.04 11.63
C SER A 489 -26.21 14.68 10.96
N TYR A 490 -25.51 13.74 11.60
CA TYR A 490 -25.28 12.40 11.03
C TYR A 490 -26.42 11.38 11.30
N ASN A 491 -27.40 11.74 12.14
CA ASN A 491 -28.45 10.80 12.59
C ASN A 491 -29.71 10.73 11.68
N GLN A 492 -29.69 11.37 10.50
CA GLN A 492 -30.88 11.46 9.63
C GLN A 492 -30.92 10.44 8.47
N TYR A 493 -29.82 9.74 8.18
CA TYR A 493 -29.72 8.83 7.02
C TYR A 493 -29.84 7.32 7.35
N ARG A 494 -30.18 6.94 8.59
CA ARG A 494 -30.40 5.53 8.99
C ARG A 494 -31.88 5.17 9.24
N LYS A 495 -32.84 5.95 8.71
CA LYS A 495 -34.29 5.70 8.85
C LYS A 495 -35.04 5.31 7.57
N LYS A 496 -34.36 4.89 6.50
CA LYS A 496 -35.01 4.44 5.25
C LYS A 496 -34.39 3.18 4.65
N SER A 497 -34.42 2.06 5.37
CA SER A 497 -34.42 0.71 4.75
C SER A 497 -34.66 -0.40 5.80
N ALA A 498 -35.86 -0.46 6.37
CA ALA A 498 -36.38 -1.66 7.02
C ALA A 498 -37.90 -1.53 7.17
N LYS A 499 -38.62 -1.64 6.05
CA LYS A 499 -40.06 -1.89 6.04
C LYS A 499 -40.26 -3.17 5.23
N SER A 500 -40.24 -4.31 5.90
CA SER A 500 -41.32 -5.30 5.88
C SER A 500 -40.88 -6.61 6.53
N THR A 501 -41.79 -7.17 7.33
CA THR A 501 -41.85 -8.56 7.79
C THR A 501 -40.82 -8.99 8.86
N VAL A 502 -41.27 -8.99 10.12
CA VAL A 502 -41.40 -10.20 11.00
C VAL A 502 -41.71 -9.72 12.43
N SER A 503 -42.68 -10.41 13.03
CA SER A 503 -43.43 -10.03 14.22
C SER A 503 -42.66 -10.08 15.55
N SER A 504 -43.13 -9.23 16.46
CA SER A 504 -42.91 -9.13 17.91
C SER A 504 -42.24 -10.33 18.64
N MET A 505 -41.10 -10.06 19.30
CA MET A 505 -40.74 -10.67 20.60
C MET A 505 -39.95 -9.65 21.44
N GLY A 506 -40.34 -9.50 22.71
CA GLY A 506 -39.89 -8.46 23.64
C GLY A 506 -38.54 -8.73 24.32
N VAL A 507 -38.02 -7.69 24.95
CA VAL A 507 -36.78 -7.65 25.74
C VAL A 507 -36.85 -8.61 26.92
N GLN A 508 -35.92 -9.57 27.03
CA GLN A 508 -35.74 -10.42 28.20
C GLN A 508 -34.72 -9.83 29.18
N LYS A 509 -35.07 -9.80 30.47
CA LYS A 509 -34.19 -9.39 31.59
C LYS A 509 -33.52 -10.62 32.18
N VAL A 510 -32.22 -10.53 32.46
CA VAL A 510 -31.44 -11.59 33.15
C VAL A 510 -30.83 -11.00 34.43
N GLN A 511 -30.86 -11.75 35.53
CA GLN A 511 -30.21 -11.40 36.80
C GLN A 511 -28.95 -12.26 37.04
N LEU A 512 -27.94 -11.68 37.70
CA LEU A 512 -26.64 -12.29 37.97
C LEU A 512 -26.53 -12.71 39.44
N LYS A 513 -25.95 -13.89 39.71
CA LYS A 513 -25.52 -14.33 41.05
C LYS A 513 -24.07 -14.79 41.00
N GLY A 514 -23.20 -14.17 41.79
CA GLY A 514 -21.77 -14.55 41.89
C GLY A 514 -20.93 -14.39 40.61
N GLY A 515 -21.39 -13.61 39.62
CA GLY A 515 -20.66 -13.40 38.37
C GLY A 515 -21.01 -14.37 37.23
N ALA A 516 -21.99 -15.26 37.39
CA ALA A 516 -22.55 -16.08 36.31
C ALA A 516 -24.03 -15.74 36.05
N ALA A 517 -24.44 -15.80 34.77
CA ALA A 517 -25.83 -15.60 34.35
C ALA A 517 -26.67 -16.85 34.63
N VAL A 518 -27.83 -16.69 35.26
CA VAL A 518 -28.75 -17.81 35.59
C VAL A 518 -30.13 -17.53 34.98
N ASP A 519 -30.75 -18.58 34.46
CA ASP A 519 -32.07 -18.56 33.84
C ASP A 519 -33.19 -18.28 34.88
N PRO A 520 -34.10 -17.32 34.64
CA PRO A 520 -35.24 -17.01 35.49
C PRO A 520 -36.24 -18.16 35.75
N GLU A 521 -36.28 -19.23 34.95
CA GLU A 521 -37.22 -20.36 35.14
C GLU A 521 -36.77 -21.42 36.16
N SER A 522 -35.58 -21.27 36.75
CA SER A 522 -34.96 -22.29 37.63
C SER A 522 -35.55 -22.43 39.04
N GLY A 523 -36.62 -21.70 39.38
CA GLY A 523 -37.43 -21.95 40.59
C GLY A 523 -36.74 -21.71 41.95
N GLN A 524 -35.57 -21.09 42.00
CA GLN A 524 -34.83 -20.85 43.25
C GLN A 524 -34.89 -19.37 43.68
N LEU A 525 -36.01 -18.95 44.27
CA LEU A 525 -36.15 -17.65 44.92
C LEU A 525 -35.85 -17.79 46.40
N HIS A 526 -34.75 -17.20 46.91
CA HIS A 526 -34.70 -16.63 48.27
C HIS A 526 -33.53 -15.62 48.43
N PHE A 527 -33.91 -14.35 48.59
CA PHE A 527 -33.24 -13.17 49.20
C PHE A 527 -32.21 -12.29 48.43
N LYS A 528 -32.71 -11.07 48.14
CA LYS A 528 -32.17 -9.69 48.31
C LYS A 528 -30.72 -9.36 47.94
N THR A 529 -30.53 -8.84 46.71
CA THR A 529 -29.90 -7.52 46.43
C THR A 529 -30.07 -7.18 44.94
N VAL A 530 -30.65 -6.02 44.61
CA VAL A 530 -30.71 -5.50 43.23
C VAL A 530 -30.09 -4.10 43.23
N HIS A 531 -29.01 -3.91 42.49
CA HIS A 531 -28.48 -2.59 42.15
C HIS A 531 -28.85 -2.25 40.71
N ILE A 532 -29.46 -1.08 40.51
CA ILE A 532 -29.68 -0.48 39.20
C ILE A 532 -28.43 0.31 38.86
N MET A 533 -27.65 -0.13 37.87
CA MET A 533 -26.66 0.75 37.23
C MET A 533 -27.33 1.43 36.04
N SER A 534 -27.60 2.73 36.16
CA SER A 534 -27.80 3.59 34.99
C SER A 534 -26.43 3.83 34.36
N GLN A 535 -26.20 3.24 33.18
CA GLN A 535 -25.14 3.74 32.31
C GLN A 535 -25.71 4.90 31.52
N HIS A 536 -25.40 6.11 31.96
CA HIS A 536 -25.39 7.27 31.08
C HIS A 536 -24.38 7.00 29.98
N LEU A 537 -24.87 7.03 28.74
CA LEU A 537 -24.08 7.13 27.53
C LEU A 537 -23.26 8.42 27.59
N PHE A 538 -21.93 8.29 27.54
CA PHE A 538 -21.04 9.23 26.87
C PHE A 538 -19.97 8.45 26.12
#